data_AF-A0A7U9R4R5-F1
#
_entry.id   AF-A0A7U9R4R5-F1
#
_cell.length_a   1.000
_cell.length_b   1.000
_cell.length_c   1.000
_cell.angle_alpha   90.00
_cell.angle_beta   90.00
_cell.angle_gamma   90.00
#
_symmetry.space_group_name_H-M   'P 1'
#
loop_
_entity.id
_entity.type
_entity.pdbx_description
1 polymer ?
#
loop_
_entity_poly.entity_id
_entity_poly.type
_entity_poly.pdbx_seq_one_letter_code
_entity_poly.pdbx_strand_id
1 'polypeptide(L)'
;MEEIYSDDALVEQIRIGDEKAAEELIRRYYTSVLRCCKRQCFNLEKAEDLTQETFLKLFKNLSGYKEKGKFKAYLYTIANHLCIDESRKMKDCSLENEEEIRDECDELRRIEDKSEIGYLLCG
;
A
#
# COMPACT_ATOMS: atom_id res chain seq x y z
N MET A 1 5.86 22.97 17.98
CA MET A 1 6.81 22.51 16.95
C MET A 1 6.35 21.10 16.62
N GLU A 2 5.74 20.87 15.46
CA GLU A 2 5.43 19.50 15.02
C GLU A 2 6.76 18.86 14.63
N GLU A 3 7.24 17.90 15.43
CA GLU A 3 8.40 17.10 15.03
C GLU A 3 8.00 16.27 13.81
N ILE A 4 8.61 16.56 12.67
CA ILE A 4 8.43 15.76 11.46
C ILE A 4 9.25 14.48 11.64
N TYR A 5 8.60 13.41 12.08
CA TYR A 5 9.23 12.10 12.17
C TYR A 5 9.48 11.52 10.76
N SER A 6 10.61 10.82 10.61
CA SER A 6 10.86 10.00 9.43
C SER A 6 9.89 8.81 9.40
N ASP A 7 9.66 8.23 8.23
CA ASP A 7 8.80 7.04 8.12
C ASP A 7 9.34 5.88 8.97
N ASP A 8 10.66 5.66 8.95
CA ASP A 8 11.30 4.63 9.76
C ASP A 8 11.06 4.87 11.26
N ALA A 9 11.13 6.12 11.72
CA ALA A 9 10.86 6.46 13.12
C ALA A 9 9.40 6.18 13.50
N LEU A 10 8.44 6.54 12.65
CA LEU A 10 7.02 6.23 12.87
C LEU A 10 6.79 4.72 12.93
N VAL A 11 7.42 3.94 12.03
CA VAL A 11 7.33 2.48 12.03
C VAL A 11 7.81 1.88 13.34
N GLU A 12 8.95 2.34 13.88
CA GLU A 12 9.43 1.84 15.17
C GLU A 12 8.49 2.19 16.33
N GLN A 13 7.89 3.38 16.33
CA GLN A 13 6.90 3.75 17.35
C GLN A 13 5.62 2.89 17.25
N ILE A 14 5.15 2.61 16.04
CA ILE A 14 3.98 1.74 15.83
C ILE A 14 4.24 0.33 16.37
N ARG A 15 5.46 -0.20 16.22
CA ARG A 15 5.82 -1.54 16.73
C ARG A 15 5.74 -1.67 18.24
N ILE A 16 5.97 -0.58 18.96
CA ILE A 16 5.84 -0.55 20.43
C ILE A 16 4.42 -0.18 20.88
N GLY A 17 3.48 -0.05 19.94
CA GLY A 17 2.06 0.20 20.23
C GLY A 17 1.66 1.67 20.28
N ASP A 18 2.45 2.59 19.71
CA ASP A 18 2.07 4.01 19.63
C ASP A 18 0.99 4.24 18.56
N GLU A 19 -0.25 4.42 19.02
CA GLU A 19 -1.40 4.72 18.17
C GLU A 19 -1.28 6.08 17.46
N LYS A 20 -0.62 7.07 18.07
CA LYS A 20 -0.44 8.39 17.43
C LYS A 20 0.52 8.32 16.26
N ALA A 21 1.55 7.48 16.36
CA ALA A 21 2.45 7.22 15.24
C ALA A 21 1.72 6.52 14.09
N ALA A 22 0.78 5.62 14.40
CA ALA A 22 -0.07 4.98 13.39
C ALA A 22 -1.00 6.00 12.72
N GLU A 23 -1.66 6.87 13.50
CA GLU A 23 -2.53 7.92 13.00
C GLU A 23 -1.78 8.90 12.08
N GLU A 24 -0.59 9.35 12.49
CA GLU A 24 0.24 10.24 11.68
C GLU A 24 0.67 9.58 10.37
N LEU A 25 1.03 8.30 10.42
CA LEU A 25 1.40 7.54 9.22
C LEU A 25 0.21 7.41 8.26
N ILE A 26 -0.99 7.10 8.77
CA ILE A 26 -2.21 7.07 7.96
C ILE A 26 -2.46 8.44 7.35
N ARG A 27 -2.45 9.51 8.17
CA ARG A 27 -2.68 10.88 7.71
C ARG A 27 -1.74 11.28 6.59
N ARG A 28 -0.45 10.92 6.70
CA ARG A 28 0.59 11.20 5.71
C ARG A 28 0.33 10.51 4.37
N TYR A 29 -0.14 9.27 4.39
CA TYR A 29 -0.21 8.42 3.19
C TYR A 29 -1.61 8.23 2.61
N TYR A 30 -2.68 8.46 3.37
CA TYR A 30 -4.05 8.12 3.01
C TYR A 30 -4.45 8.66 1.64
N THR A 31 -4.31 9.98 1.41
CA THR A 31 -4.70 10.59 0.12
C THR A 31 -3.92 10.01 -1.06
N SER A 32 -2.65 9.64 -0.84
CA SER A 32 -1.78 9.12 -1.89
C SER A 32 -2.11 7.66 -2.24
N VAL A 33 -2.41 6.84 -1.22
CA VAL A 33 -2.90 5.46 -1.40
C VAL A 33 -4.29 5.47 -2.04
N LEU A 34 -5.21 6.30 -1.57
CA LEU A 34 -6.54 6.43 -2.17
C LEU A 34 -6.48 6.82 -3.64
N ARG A 35 -5.59 7.76 -4.01
CA ARG A 35 -5.37 8.12 -5.41
C ARG A 35 -4.84 6.95 -6.23
N CYS A 36 -3.94 6.14 -5.67
CA CYS A 36 -3.43 4.93 -6.31
C CYS A 36 -4.57 3.93 -6.56
N CYS A 37 -5.34 3.59 -5.53
CA CYS A 37 -6.46 2.65 -5.64
C CYS A 37 -7.53 3.14 -6.62
N LYS A 38 -7.88 4.43 -6.56
CA LYS A 38 -8.88 5.04 -7.47
C LYS A 38 -8.48 4.95 -8.94
N ARG A 39 -7.19 5.12 -9.24
CA ARG A 39 -6.67 4.98 -10.61
C ARG A 39 -6.77 3.55 -11.15
N GLN A 40 -6.77 2.54 -10.29
CA GLN A 40 -6.81 1.13 -10.70
C GLN A 40 -8.24 0.59 -10.76
N CYS A 41 -9.12 1.01 -9.86
CA CYS A 41 -10.48 0.47 -9.75
C CYS A 41 -11.55 1.32 -10.44
N PHE A 42 -11.25 2.56 -10.83
CA PHE A 42 -12.19 3.51 -11.45
C PHE A 42 -13.50 3.75 -10.68
N ASN A 43 -13.56 3.33 -9.42
CA ASN A 43 -14.71 3.45 -8.52
C ASN A 43 -14.20 3.99 -7.17
N LEU A 44 -14.84 5.05 -6.66
CA LEU A 44 -14.41 5.72 -5.43
C LEU A 44 -14.65 4.87 -4.19
N GLU A 45 -15.85 4.33 -4.02
CA GLU A 45 -16.22 3.47 -2.89
C GLU A 45 -15.25 2.30 -2.78
N LYS A 46 -14.97 1.66 -3.93
CA LYS A 46 -14.03 0.54 -3.94
C LYS A 46 -12.60 0.96 -3.63
N ALA A 47 -12.19 2.14 -4.08
CA ALA A 47 -10.87 2.66 -3.76
C ALA A 47 -10.72 2.98 -2.26
N GLU A 48 -11.77 3.47 -1.61
CA GLU A 48 -11.81 3.71 -0.16
C GLU A 48 -11.69 2.40 0.61
N ASP A 49 -12.42 1.36 0.22
CA ASP A 49 -12.31 0.03 0.81
C ASP A 49 -10.90 -0.55 0.70
N LEU A 50 -10.31 -0.52 -0.50
CA LEU A 50 -8.96 -1.03 -0.73
C LEU A 50 -7.90 -0.20 0.00
N THR A 51 -8.13 1.10 0.16
CA THR A 51 -7.25 1.97 0.97
C THR A 51 -7.28 1.53 2.43
N GLN A 52 -8.46 1.30 2.99
CA GLN A 52 -8.60 0.78 4.36
C GLN A 52 -7.93 -0.59 4.50
N GLU A 53 -8.19 -1.52 3.58
CA GLU A 53 -7.58 -2.85 3.59
C GLU A 53 -6.05 -2.78 3.46
N THR A 54 -5.52 -1.81 2.70
CA THR A 54 -4.07 -1.56 2.59
C THR A 54 -3.47 -1.26 3.95
N PHE A 55 -4.04 -0.33 4.71
CA PHE A 55 -3.52 0.03 6.04
C PHE A 55 -3.71 -1.12 7.05
N LEU A 56 -4.82 -1.85 6.99
CA LEU A 56 -5.00 -3.04 7.84
C LEU A 56 -3.93 -4.10 7.56
N LYS A 57 -3.65 -4.39 6.29
CA LYS A 57 -2.58 -5.32 5.90
C LYS A 57 -1.20 -4.79 6.26
N LEU A 58 -0.97 -3.48 6.10
CA LEU A 58 0.27 -2.84 6.52
C LEU A 58 0.53 -3.12 8.00
N PHE A 59 -0.39 -2.74 8.89
CA PHE A 59 -0.18 -2.88 10.33
C PHE A 59 -0.06 -4.33 10.77
N LYS A 60 -0.83 -5.25 10.14
CA LYS A 60 -0.72 -6.69 10.40
C LYS A 60 0.68 -7.23 10.09
N ASN A 61 1.33 -6.73 9.03
CA ASN A 61 2.63 -7.24 8.56
C ASN A 61 3.82 -6.33 8.94
N LEU A 62 3.59 -5.21 9.63
CA LEU A 62 4.60 -4.19 9.92
C LEU A 62 5.75 -4.69 10.81
N SER A 63 5.50 -5.73 11.61
CA SER A 63 6.50 -6.43 12.41
C SER A 63 7.55 -7.15 11.55
N GLY A 64 7.18 -7.60 10.35
CA GLY A 64 8.06 -8.31 9.41
C GLY A 64 8.88 -7.37 8.50
N TYR A 65 8.44 -6.13 8.32
CA TYR A 65 9.15 -5.13 7.54
C TYR A 65 10.51 -4.80 8.18
N LYS A 66 11.64 -4.84 7.46
CA LYS A 66 12.98 -4.57 8.04
C LYS A 66 13.81 -3.56 7.28
N GLU A 67 13.33 -3.16 6.11
CA GLU A 67 14.07 -2.29 5.21
C GLU A 67 13.94 -0.84 5.68
N LYS A 68 15.03 -0.07 5.63
CA LYS A 68 15.00 1.35 6.00
C LYS A 68 14.89 2.20 4.74
N GLY A 69 14.09 3.25 4.78
CA GLY A 69 13.92 4.18 3.64
C GLY A 69 13.09 3.66 2.46
N LYS A 70 12.56 2.43 2.51
CA LYS A 70 11.69 1.84 1.47
C LYS A 70 10.21 1.75 1.87
N PHE A 71 9.82 2.40 2.97
CA PHE A 71 8.51 2.24 3.57
C PHE A 71 7.37 2.56 2.59
N LYS A 72 7.54 3.69 1.88
CA LYS A 72 6.61 4.13 0.86
C LYS A 72 6.40 3.05 -0.21
N ALA A 73 7.47 2.46 -0.72
CA ALA A 73 7.40 1.45 -1.78
C ALA A 73 6.75 0.15 -1.28
N TYR A 74 7.07 -0.29 -0.05
CA TYR A 74 6.38 -1.39 0.62
C TYR A 74 4.86 -1.15 0.73
N LEU A 75 4.45 0.04 1.20
CA LEU A 75 3.03 0.42 1.30
C LEU A 75 2.32 0.38 -0.06
N TYR A 76 2.93 0.94 -1.10
CA TYR A 76 2.36 0.90 -2.45
C TYR A 76 2.29 -0.50 -3.03
N THR A 77 3.23 -1.38 -2.68
CA THR A 77 3.17 -2.79 -3.10
C THR A 77 1.96 -3.51 -2.51
N ILE A 78 1.64 -3.27 -1.24
CA ILE A 78 0.41 -3.80 -0.62
C ILE A 78 -0.83 -3.29 -1.36
N ALA A 79 -0.92 -1.98 -1.60
CA ALA A 79 -2.05 -1.37 -2.31
C ALA A 79 -2.22 -1.93 -3.73
N ASN A 80 -1.11 -2.08 -4.46
CA ASN A 80 -1.10 -2.63 -5.82
C ASN A 80 -1.57 -4.09 -5.85
N HIS A 81 -1.09 -4.93 -4.93
CA HIS A 81 -1.54 -6.33 -4.87
C HIS A 81 -3.04 -6.41 -4.61
N LEU A 82 -3.55 -5.60 -3.68
CA LEU A 82 -4.98 -5.52 -3.39
C LEU A 82 -5.82 -5.11 -4.60
N CYS A 83 -5.39 -4.06 -5.32
CA CYS A 83 -6.08 -3.60 -6.52
C CYS A 83 -6.04 -4.64 -7.65
N ILE A 84 -4.90 -5.32 -7.85
CA ILE A 84 -4.76 -6.39 -8.84
C ILE A 84 -5.70 -7.55 -8.50
N ASP A 85 -5.69 -8.01 -7.25
CA ASP A 85 -6.54 -9.12 -6.81
C ASP A 85 -8.03 -8.76 -6.96
N GLU A 86 -8.39 -7.52 -6.67
CA GLU A 86 -9.76 -7.05 -6.88
C GLU A 86 -10.14 -6.99 -8.36
N SER A 87 -9.25 -6.49 -9.22
CA SER A 87 -9.48 -6.45 -10.67
C SER A 87 -9.69 -7.85 -11.25
N ARG A 88 -9.00 -8.87 -10.71
CA ARG A 88 -9.17 -10.28 -11.11
C ARG A 88 -10.57 -10.80 -10.76
N LYS A 89 -11.10 -10.45 -9.59
CA LYS A 89 -12.48 -10.82 -9.18
C LYS A 89 -13.53 -10.19 -10.08
N MET A 90 -13.32 -8.95 -10.50
CA MET A 90 -14.24 -8.28 -11.43
C MET A 90 -14.23 -8.92 -12.82
N LYS A 91 -13.05 -9.34 -13.30
CA LYS A 91 -12.89 -10.06 -14.57
C LYS A 91 -13.55 -11.44 -14.57
N ASP A 92 -13.53 -12.14 -13.43
CA ASP A 92 -14.21 -13.44 -13.31
C ASP A 92 -15.75 -13.30 -13.38
N CYS A 93 -16.28 -12.10 -13.09
CA CYS A 93 -17.70 -11.75 -13.25
C CYS A 93 -18.04 -11.11 -14.61
N SER A 94 -17.07 -10.75 -15.45
CA SER A 94 -17.32 -10.08 -16.72
C SER A 94 -16.25 -10.45 -17.76
N LEU A 95 -16.62 -11.30 -18.72
CA LEU A 95 -15.80 -11.58 -19.88
C LEU A 95 -15.86 -10.37 -20.83
N GLU A 96 -14.80 -9.53 -20.84
CA GLU A 96 -14.28 -8.78 -22.01
C GLU A 96 -13.09 -7.85 -21.59
N ASN A 97 -11.94 -8.06 -22.28
CA ASN A 97 -10.78 -7.22 -22.65
C ASN A 97 -10.56 -5.80 -22.04
N GLU A 98 -9.34 -5.23 -21.89
CA GLU A 98 -7.91 -5.61 -21.96
C GLU A 98 -7.15 -4.38 -21.37
N GLU A 99 -6.18 -4.61 -20.48
CA GLU A 99 -4.78 -4.15 -20.66
C GLU A 99 -4.55 -2.64 -20.89
N GLU A 100 -4.75 -1.80 -19.87
CA GLU A 100 -4.15 -0.44 -19.86
C GLU A 100 -3.98 0.14 -18.44
N ILE A 101 -3.64 -0.71 -17.45
CA ILE A 101 -3.41 -0.28 -16.05
C ILE A 101 -1.93 -0.46 -15.72
N ARG A 102 -1.03 0.31 -16.35
CA ARG A 102 0.41 0.12 -16.05
C ARG A 102 1.30 1.35 -15.93
N ASP A 103 0.90 2.55 -16.37
CA ASP A 103 1.95 3.54 -16.66
C ASP A 103 2.23 4.66 -15.64
N GLU A 104 1.46 4.86 -14.56
CA GLU A 104 1.80 5.92 -13.56
C GLU A 104 2.13 5.43 -12.15
N CYS A 105 1.84 4.18 -11.79
CA CYS A 105 2.41 3.56 -10.57
C CYS A 105 3.83 3.01 -10.80
N ASP A 106 4.33 3.05 -12.04
CA ASP A 106 5.60 2.47 -12.46
C ASP A 106 6.84 3.30 -11.99
N GLU A 107 6.68 4.57 -11.61
CA GLU A 107 7.80 5.38 -11.09
C GLU A 107 8.37 4.86 -9.75
N LEU A 108 7.58 4.09 -8.97
CA LEU A 108 8.07 3.38 -7.77
C LEU A 108 8.50 1.93 -8.05
N ARG A 109 8.04 1.32 -9.14
CA ARG A 109 8.43 -0.05 -9.54
C ARG A 109 9.87 -0.17 -10.04
N ARG A 110 10.56 0.93 -10.33
CA ARG A 110 11.96 0.91 -10.77
C ARG A 110 12.96 0.63 -9.64
N ILE A 111 12.57 0.71 -8.36
CA ILE A 111 13.50 0.57 -7.22
C ILE A 111 13.41 -0.79 -6.51
N GLU A 112 12.37 -1.59 -6.70
CA GLU A 112 12.23 -2.84 -5.94
C GLU A 112 12.28 -4.06 -6.86
N ASP A 113 13.45 -4.70 -6.83
CA ASP A 113 13.69 -6.05 -7.30
C ASP A 113 12.58 -6.95 -6.75
N LYS A 114 11.72 -7.43 -7.65
CA LYS A 114 10.51 -8.21 -7.35
C LYS A 114 10.79 -9.49 -6.56
N SER A 115 12.06 -9.87 -6.42
CA SER A 115 12.51 -11.05 -5.69
C SER A 115 12.44 -10.91 -4.15
N GLU A 116 12.38 -9.71 -3.58
CA GLU A 116 12.42 -9.52 -2.11
C GLU A 116 11.01 -9.46 -1.46
N ILE A 117 9.99 -8.94 -2.14
CA ILE A 117 8.68 -8.65 -1.52
C ILE A 117 7.80 -9.90 -1.38
N GLY A 118 7.99 -10.91 -2.23
CA GLY A 118 7.24 -12.18 -2.14
C GLY A 118 7.40 -12.89 -0.79
N TYR A 119 8.51 -12.65 -0.08
CA TYR A 119 8.80 -13.25 1.22
C TYR A 119 8.19 -12.47 2.40
N LEU A 120 7.74 -11.22 2.21
CA LEU A 120 7.24 -10.36 3.29
C LEU A 120 5.72 -10.44 3.50
N LEU A 121 4.98 -11.06 2.57
CA LEU A 121 3.51 -11.20 2.62
C LEU A 121 3.05 -12.65 2.87
N CYS A 122 3.97 -13.60 2.95
CA CYS A 122 3.71 -14.99 3.32
C CYS A 122 4.21 -15.24 4.75
N GLY A 123 3.41 -14.83 5.73
CA GLY A 123 3.56 -15.16 7.15
C GLY A 123 2.19 -15.41 7.78
#